data_AF-A0A6A4VG73-F1
#
_entry.id   AF-A0A6A4VG73-F1
#
_cell.length_a   1.000
_cell.length_b   1.000
_cell.length_c   1.000
_cell.angle_alpha   90.00
_cell.angle_beta   90.00
_cell.angle_gamma   90.00
#
_symmetry.space_group_name_H-M   'P 1'
#
loop_
_entity.id
_entity.type
_entity.pdbx_description
1 polymer ?
#
loop_
_entity_poly.entity_id
_entity_poly.type
_entity_poly.pdbx_seq_one_letter_code
_entity_poly.pdbx_strand_id
1 'polypeptide(L)'
;MAVLVTAGGPAGGPGTPRWWRLALLLRWLLVVVLLSLLVTNFSQQVSLMRRENTVMSVSREPRGPPPAISLCMVAATPRGPLADALPASTRRSYRLAGSGPFQVPLEAWRDYNWSGRPLESLWDLATPPLHQLVSFCNVHECLATEKSFATPTGTWHRHLLTDGVCFTLRANSSLQKQPKVYRLAEQGPVMVVNTSAVSEPIILVIPGNETLPRDGMFEMPQQMVTLEPGSGYDIRFTETRYELVSTHRSPCRPGAYHQLWCQAQCAWSAATAAAGCRMPWMVLPEPLPVCSDFPSMERTMRALDAGPTTRDCRQSCPPACEYTKYDMSVQRIPFPDSRRLSGVRTGLGAHGAPADGAAHPQLAGAVH
;
A
#
# COMPACT_ATOMS: atom_id res chain seq x y z
N MET A 1 39.61 15.50 47.93
CA MET A 1 40.57 15.81 49.01
C MET A 1 41.60 16.77 48.46
N ALA A 2 41.49 18.06 48.82
CA ALA A 2 42.47 19.07 48.46
C ALA A 2 43.44 19.22 49.64
N VAL A 3 44.72 18.96 49.39
CA VAL A 3 45.80 19.16 50.37
C VAL A 3 46.06 20.66 50.45
N LEU A 4 45.70 21.26 51.58
CA LEU A 4 45.97 22.66 51.90
C LEU A 4 47.45 22.78 52.25
N VAL A 5 48.27 23.23 51.31
CA VAL A 5 49.68 23.57 51.57
C VAL A 5 49.73 24.97 52.15
N THR A 6 49.90 25.06 53.46
CA THR A 6 50.20 26.31 54.17
C THR A 6 51.68 26.64 54.01
N ALA A 7 52.00 27.64 53.18
CA ALA A 7 53.36 28.15 53.05
C ALA A 7 53.69 29.09 54.21
N GLY A 8 54.72 28.74 54.99
CA GLY A 8 55.38 29.63 55.95
C GLY A 8 56.11 30.76 55.22
N GLY A 9 55.96 31.98 55.71
CA GLY A 9 56.56 33.17 55.13
C GLY A 9 58.02 33.37 55.54
N PRO A 10 58.91 33.76 54.62
CA PRO A 10 60.21 34.33 54.96
C PRO A 10 60.10 35.85 55.17
N ALA A 11 60.79 36.33 56.19
CA ALA A 11 60.97 37.74 56.47
C ALA A 11 61.94 38.39 55.47
N GLY A 12 61.62 39.61 55.03
CA GLY A 12 62.59 40.58 54.52
C GLY A 12 63.13 40.35 53.10
N GLY A 13 62.27 40.37 52.09
CA GLY A 13 62.67 40.46 50.68
C GLY A 13 62.18 41.76 50.02
N PRO A 14 62.93 42.33 49.06
CA PRO A 14 62.63 43.62 48.43
C PRO A 14 61.21 43.61 47.86
N GLY A 15 60.44 44.65 48.19
CA GLY A 15 58.99 44.70 47.98
C GLY A 15 58.60 44.25 46.58
N THR A 16 57.92 43.10 46.49
CA THR A 16 57.31 42.65 45.24
C THR A 16 56.46 43.80 44.71
N PRO A 17 56.78 44.35 43.54
CA PRO A 17 56.22 45.61 43.11
C PRO A 17 54.72 45.44 42.84
N ARG A 18 53.90 46.44 43.20
CA ARG A 18 52.42 46.40 43.15
C ARG A 18 51.83 45.86 41.83
N TRP A 19 52.56 45.99 40.72
CA TRP A 19 52.16 45.47 39.41
C TRP A 19 52.04 43.93 39.35
N TRP A 20 52.75 43.18 40.19
CA TRP A 20 52.68 41.71 40.23
C TRP A 20 51.31 41.19 40.68
N ARG A 21 50.71 41.83 41.70
CA ARG A 21 49.36 41.45 42.17
C ARG A 21 48.30 41.75 41.12
N LEU A 22 48.46 42.85 40.39
CA LEU A 22 47.56 43.24 39.31
C LEU A 22 47.65 42.25 38.13
N ALA A 23 48.86 41.84 37.75
CA ALA A 23 49.07 40.84 36.71
C ALA A 23 48.45 39.48 37.06
N LEU A 24 48.56 39.07 38.34
CA LEU A 24 47.97 37.82 38.81
C LEU A 24 46.43 37.88 38.79
N LEU A 25 45.84 38.98 39.24
CA LEU A 25 44.37 39.20 39.16
C LEU A 25 43.87 39.21 37.72
N LEU A 26 44.55 39.91 36.81
CA LEU A 26 44.22 39.92 35.38
C LEU A 26 44.28 38.51 34.77
N ARG A 27 45.31 37.72 35.12
CA ARG A 27 45.43 36.33 34.67
C ARG A 27 44.30 35.45 35.19
N TRP A 28 43.91 35.60 36.46
CA TRP A 28 42.76 34.88 37.02
C TRP A 28 41.44 35.30 36.37
N LEU A 29 41.23 36.59 36.14
CA LEU A 29 40.02 37.09 35.48
C LEU A 29 39.93 36.57 34.04
N LEU A 30 41.04 36.56 33.30
CA LEU A 30 41.14 35.94 31.97
C LEU A 30 40.78 34.44 32.02
N VAL A 31 41.33 33.70 32.99
CA VAL A 31 41.04 32.26 33.15
C VAL A 31 39.57 32.02 33.45
N VAL A 32 38.96 32.80 34.35
CA VAL A 32 37.52 32.69 34.67
C VAL A 32 36.65 33.02 33.46
N VAL A 33 36.98 34.07 32.70
CA VAL A 33 36.25 34.43 31.46
C VAL A 33 36.36 33.31 30.43
N LEU A 34 37.56 32.75 30.20
CA LEU A 34 37.75 31.64 29.28
C LEU A 34 37.01 30.38 29.71
N LEU A 35 37.04 30.03 30.99
CA LEU A 35 36.26 28.92 31.55
C LEU A 35 34.75 29.15 31.38
N SER A 36 34.27 30.35 31.67
CA SER A 36 32.86 30.71 31.47
C SER A 36 32.45 30.55 30.01
N LEU A 37 33.25 31.04 29.06
CA LEU A 37 33.01 30.91 27.62
C LEU A 37 33.03 29.44 27.16
N LEU A 38 33.94 28.64 27.71
CA LEU A 38 34.03 27.22 27.41
C LEU A 38 32.79 26.46 27.92
N VAL A 39 32.35 26.76 29.16
CA VAL A 39 31.14 26.15 29.74
C VAL A 39 29.89 26.58 28.98
N THR A 40 29.75 27.86 28.61
CA THR A 40 28.58 28.30 27.84
C THR A 40 28.55 27.65 26.45
N ASN A 41 29.67 27.64 25.73
CA ASN A 41 29.76 26.98 24.42
C ASN A 41 29.48 25.48 24.53
N PHE A 42 30.06 24.80 25.52
CA PHE A 42 29.78 23.37 25.75
C PHE A 42 28.31 23.12 26.08
N SER A 43 27.69 23.94 26.95
CA SER A 43 26.27 23.81 27.28
C SER A 43 25.36 24.03 26.06
N GLN A 44 25.75 24.96 25.17
CA GLN A 44 25.04 25.22 23.92
C GLN A 44 25.19 24.04 22.95
N GLN A 45 26.39 23.45 22.81
CA GLN A 45 26.62 22.27 21.99
C GLN A 45 25.84 21.05 22.52
N VAL A 46 25.85 20.82 23.83
CA VAL A 46 25.05 19.75 24.45
C VAL A 46 23.55 19.98 24.25
N SER A 47 23.08 21.23 24.36
CA SER A 47 21.68 21.57 24.08
C SER A 47 21.31 21.32 22.62
N LEU A 48 22.20 21.64 21.67
CA LEU A 48 22.01 21.36 20.25
C LEU A 48 22.02 19.85 19.95
N MET A 49 22.93 19.08 20.57
CA MET A 49 22.95 17.62 20.42
C MET A 49 21.70 16.96 21.03
N ARG A 50 21.19 17.48 22.16
CA ARG A 50 19.92 17.02 22.77
C ARG A 50 18.67 17.35 21.95
N ARG A 51 18.76 18.26 20.99
CA ARG A 51 17.64 18.57 20.08
C ARG A 51 17.50 17.54 18.95
N GLU A 52 18.46 16.61 18.81
CA GLU A 52 18.43 15.55 17.79
C GLU A 52 18.21 16.15 16.38
N ASN A 53 18.98 17.18 16.03
CA ASN A 53 18.84 17.86 14.75
C ASN A 53 19.12 16.91 13.59
N THR A 54 18.11 16.69 12.74
CA THR A 54 18.23 15.90 11.51
C THR A 54 18.33 16.82 10.30
N VAL A 55 19.18 16.48 9.32
CA VAL A 55 19.27 17.17 8.03
C VAL A 55 18.60 16.30 6.96
N MET A 56 17.82 16.91 6.09
CA MET A 56 17.20 16.24 4.95
C MET A 56 18.10 16.36 3.71
N SER A 57 18.43 15.23 3.10
CA SER A 57 19.06 15.17 1.77
C SER A 57 18.07 14.63 0.74
N VAL A 58 18.03 15.24 -0.44
CA VAL A 58 17.20 14.78 -1.55
C VAL A 58 18.11 14.34 -2.68
N SER A 59 18.01 13.06 -3.04
CA SER A 59 18.70 12.49 -4.21
C SER A 59 17.68 12.08 -5.27
N ARG A 60 18.11 12.08 -6.53
CA ARG A 60 17.32 11.54 -7.65
C ARG A 60 18.07 10.36 -8.23
N GLU A 61 17.54 9.16 -8.02
CA GLU A 61 18.10 7.93 -8.57
C GLU A 61 17.35 7.52 -9.85
N PRO A 62 18.03 6.80 -10.76
CA PRO A 62 17.38 6.20 -11.91
C PRO A 62 16.34 5.14 -11.49
N ARG A 63 15.29 5.03 -12.31
CA ARG A 63 14.04 4.26 -12.12
C ARG A 63 14.12 3.03 -11.20
N GLY A 64 13.24 3.01 -10.18
CA GLY A 64 12.91 1.82 -9.38
C GLY A 64 12.04 0.78 -10.12
N PRO A 65 11.72 -0.36 -9.47
CA PRO A 65 10.79 -1.34 -10.03
C PRO A 65 9.39 -0.72 -10.22
N PRO A 66 8.60 -1.21 -11.18
CA PRO A 66 7.25 -0.69 -11.39
C PRO A 66 6.37 -0.87 -10.14
N PRO A 67 5.43 0.05 -9.87
CA PRO A 67 4.47 -0.11 -8.79
C PRO A 67 3.54 -1.30 -9.03
N ALA A 68 2.92 -1.80 -7.96
CA ALA A 68 1.91 -2.84 -8.04
C ALA A 68 0.57 -2.17 -8.37
N ILE A 69 -0.11 -2.66 -9.40
CA ILE A 69 -1.36 -2.07 -9.85
C ILE A 69 -2.49 -2.96 -9.39
N SER A 70 -3.45 -2.40 -8.64
CA SER A 70 -4.67 -3.12 -8.27
C SER A 70 -5.90 -2.63 -8.99
N LEU A 71 -6.66 -3.60 -9.46
CA LEU A 71 -8.01 -3.40 -9.94
C LEU A 71 -8.94 -3.82 -8.82
N CYS A 72 -9.59 -2.86 -8.18
CA CYS A 72 -10.54 -3.09 -7.11
C CYS A 72 -11.95 -2.93 -7.66
N MET A 73 -12.76 -3.94 -7.44
CA MET A 73 -14.19 -3.79 -7.60
C MET A 73 -14.74 -3.57 -6.22
N VAL A 74 -15.22 -2.35 -6.00
CA VAL A 74 -16.19 -2.15 -4.93
C VAL A 74 -17.37 -3.05 -5.28
N ALA A 75 -17.81 -3.84 -4.32
CA ALA A 75 -18.98 -4.69 -4.47
C ALA A 75 -20.21 -3.77 -4.63
N ALA A 76 -20.40 -3.25 -5.84
CA ALA A 76 -21.64 -2.66 -6.25
C ALA A 76 -22.71 -3.73 -6.05
N THR A 77 -23.90 -3.30 -5.59
CA THR A 77 -25.10 -4.11 -5.43
C THR A 77 -25.09 -5.31 -6.39
N PRO A 78 -25.14 -6.55 -5.89
CA PRO A 78 -24.90 -7.71 -6.73
C PRO A 78 -25.79 -7.64 -7.97
N ARG A 79 -25.18 -7.78 -9.16
CA ARG A 79 -25.88 -8.10 -10.41
C ARG A 79 -25.57 -9.55 -10.75
N GLY A 80 -26.56 -10.33 -11.15
CA GLY A 80 -26.40 -11.75 -11.49
C GLY A 80 -26.90 -12.71 -10.40
N PRO A 81 -26.43 -13.97 -10.36
CA PRO A 81 -27.04 -15.05 -9.54
C PRO A 81 -27.02 -14.77 -8.03
N LEU A 82 -26.13 -13.90 -7.55
CA LEU A 82 -26.17 -13.43 -6.16
C LEU A 82 -27.36 -12.47 -5.93
N ALA A 83 -27.67 -11.59 -6.88
CA ALA A 83 -28.88 -10.75 -6.85
C ALA A 83 -30.17 -11.60 -6.86
N ASP A 84 -30.12 -12.74 -7.56
CA ASP A 84 -31.22 -13.70 -7.62
C ASP A 84 -31.32 -14.58 -6.38
N ALA A 85 -30.19 -14.88 -5.73
CA ALA A 85 -30.13 -15.54 -4.43
C ALA A 85 -30.58 -14.63 -3.27
N LEU A 86 -30.58 -13.32 -3.46
CA LEU A 86 -31.11 -12.38 -2.47
C LEU A 86 -32.65 -12.28 -2.56
N PRO A 87 -33.36 -12.27 -1.41
CA PRO A 87 -34.80 -12.11 -1.37
C PRO A 87 -35.27 -10.86 -2.12
N ALA A 88 -36.44 -10.94 -2.76
CA ALA A 88 -37.00 -9.83 -3.55
C ALA A 88 -37.26 -8.56 -2.71
N SER A 89 -37.53 -8.70 -1.41
CA SER A 89 -37.67 -7.59 -0.46
C SER A 89 -36.40 -6.77 -0.32
N THR A 90 -35.24 -7.43 -0.41
CA THR A 90 -33.90 -6.85 -0.27
C THR A 90 -33.47 -6.11 -1.53
N ARG A 91 -34.14 -6.34 -2.68
CA ARG A 91 -33.84 -5.67 -3.96
C ARG A 91 -34.32 -4.21 -4.02
N ARG A 92 -35.25 -3.80 -3.16
CA ARG A 92 -35.87 -2.45 -3.19
C ARG A 92 -35.26 -1.44 -2.21
N SER A 93 -34.46 -1.89 -1.25
CA SER A 93 -33.96 -1.04 -0.15
C SER A 93 -32.45 -0.79 -0.28
N TYR A 94 -32.05 -0.14 -1.38
CA TYR A 94 -30.68 0.38 -1.56
C TYR A 94 -30.73 1.90 -1.50
N ARG A 95 -30.98 2.44 -0.31
CA ARG A 95 -30.74 3.84 0.04
C ARG A 95 -30.97 3.97 1.54
N LEU A 96 -30.00 4.61 2.21
CA LEU A 96 -29.97 5.00 3.63
C LEU A 96 -29.25 4.03 4.59
N ALA A 97 -27.92 4.00 4.50
CA ALA A 97 -27.02 4.11 5.67
C ALA A 97 -25.60 4.41 5.13
N GLY A 98 -24.90 5.35 5.77
CA GLY A 98 -23.75 6.06 5.21
C GLY A 98 -22.58 5.19 4.72
N SER A 99 -22.04 5.59 3.56
CA SER A 99 -20.65 5.48 3.07
C SER A 99 -19.81 4.21 3.35
N GLY A 100 -20.40 3.09 3.74
CA GLY A 100 -19.76 1.79 3.82
C GLY A 100 -19.90 1.04 2.49
N PRO A 101 -18.84 0.41 1.94
CA PRO A 101 -18.87 0.02 0.54
C PRO A 101 -19.24 -1.47 0.31
N PHE A 102 -19.78 -2.15 1.34
CA PHE A 102 -20.79 -3.20 1.16
C PHE A 102 -22.18 -2.60 1.37
N GLN A 103 -22.91 -2.35 0.28
CA GLN A 103 -24.33 -2.03 0.35
C GLN A 103 -25.21 -3.28 0.30
N VAL A 104 -24.72 -4.48 0.62
CA VAL A 104 -25.61 -5.64 0.77
C VAL A 104 -26.40 -5.44 2.05
N PRO A 105 -27.74 -5.29 1.98
CA PRO A 105 -28.54 -4.99 3.17
C PRO A 105 -28.32 -6.07 4.23
N LEU A 106 -28.26 -5.69 5.50
CA LEU A 106 -27.99 -6.59 6.62
C LEU A 106 -28.94 -7.81 6.61
N GLU A 107 -30.15 -7.64 6.10
CA GLU A 107 -31.17 -8.66 5.93
C GLU A 107 -30.77 -9.75 4.93
N ALA A 108 -30.08 -9.39 3.84
CA ALA A 108 -29.58 -10.35 2.85
C ALA A 108 -28.56 -11.34 3.44
N TRP A 109 -27.79 -10.89 4.42
CA TRP A 109 -26.82 -11.73 5.13
C TRP A 109 -27.46 -12.69 6.13
N ARG A 110 -28.65 -12.35 6.63
CA ARG A 110 -29.40 -13.20 7.56
C ARG A 110 -29.86 -14.50 6.88
N ASP A 111 -30.17 -14.43 5.58
CA ASP A 111 -30.68 -15.56 4.79
C ASP A 111 -29.58 -16.38 4.10
N TYR A 112 -28.30 -16.01 4.27
CA TYR A 112 -27.19 -16.77 3.72
C TYR A 112 -27.07 -18.15 4.37
N ASN A 113 -26.78 -19.20 3.58
CA ASN A 113 -26.54 -20.54 4.13
C ASN A 113 -25.12 -20.66 4.71
N TRP A 114 -24.97 -20.16 5.93
CA TRP A 114 -23.74 -20.19 6.73
C TRP A 114 -23.15 -21.58 6.95
N SER A 115 -23.98 -22.62 6.95
CA SER A 115 -23.55 -24.01 7.23
C SER A 115 -22.90 -24.71 6.02
N GLY A 116 -23.17 -24.23 4.80
CA GLY A 116 -22.80 -24.93 3.57
C GLY A 116 -21.69 -24.27 2.75
N ARG A 117 -21.30 -23.04 3.07
CA ARG A 117 -20.36 -22.25 2.26
C ARG A 117 -19.50 -21.31 3.12
N PRO A 118 -18.17 -21.24 2.88
CA PRO A 118 -17.30 -20.30 3.58
C PRO A 118 -17.70 -18.86 3.27
N LEU A 119 -17.53 -17.96 4.24
CA LEU A 119 -17.91 -16.54 4.13
C LEU A 119 -17.17 -15.86 2.94
N GLU A 120 -15.94 -16.29 2.66
CA GLU A 120 -15.13 -15.92 1.49
C GLU A 120 -15.88 -16.07 0.17
N SER A 121 -16.72 -17.10 0.03
CA SER A 121 -17.40 -17.42 -1.22
C SER A 121 -18.41 -16.34 -1.64
N LEU A 122 -18.84 -15.49 -0.70
CA LEU A 122 -19.70 -14.35 -1.03
C LEU A 122 -18.94 -13.29 -1.84
N TRP A 123 -17.67 -13.07 -1.55
CA TRP A 123 -16.81 -12.23 -2.38
C TRP A 123 -16.60 -12.86 -3.74
N ASP A 124 -16.42 -14.19 -3.82
CA ASP A 124 -16.25 -14.90 -5.09
C ASP A 124 -17.50 -14.78 -5.98
N LEU A 125 -18.69 -14.84 -5.38
CA LEU A 125 -19.96 -14.71 -6.11
C LEU A 125 -20.26 -13.27 -6.56
N ALA A 126 -19.82 -12.28 -5.78
CA ALA A 126 -20.02 -10.86 -6.11
C ALA A 126 -19.01 -10.34 -7.14
N THR A 127 -17.97 -11.12 -7.45
CA THR A 127 -16.79 -10.64 -8.16
C THR A 127 -16.60 -11.43 -9.44
N PRO A 128 -16.67 -10.78 -10.63
CA PRO A 128 -16.31 -11.44 -11.87
C PRO A 128 -14.87 -11.99 -11.80
N PRO A 129 -14.59 -13.16 -12.40
CA PRO A 129 -13.25 -13.69 -12.43
C PRO A 129 -12.31 -12.75 -13.22
N LEU A 130 -11.04 -12.73 -12.84
CA LEU A 130 -10.04 -11.80 -13.38
C LEU A 130 -9.97 -11.78 -14.92
N HIS A 131 -10.11 -12.94 -15.57
CA HIS A 131 -10.08 -13.05 -17.03
C HIS A 131 -11.27 -12.38 -17.73
N GLN A 132 -12.39 -12.15 -17.02
CA GLN A 132 -13.53 -11.38 -17.53
C GLN A 132 -13.32 -9.88 -17.35
N LEU A 133 -12.52 -9.47 -16.36
CA LEU A 133 -12.24 -8.09 -16.03
C LEU A 133 -11.14 -7.50 -16.88
N VAL A 134 -10.06 -8.24 -17.12
CA VAL A 134 -8.95 -7.78 -17.96
C VAL A 134 -9.09 -8.45 -19.32
N SER A 135 -9.55 -7.71 -20.31
CA SER A 135 -9.76 -8.24 -21.66
C SER A 135 -8.47 -8.24 -22.50
N PHE A 136 -7.56 -7.31 -22.19
CA PHE A 136 -6.26 -7.19 -22.84
C PHE A 136 -5.25 -6.57 -21.88
N CYS A 137 -4.04 -7.13 -21.82
CA CYS A 137 -2.90 -6.51 -21.14
C CYS A 137 -1.61 -6.86 -21.88
N ASN A 138 -0.89 -5.86 -22.37
CA ASN A 138 0.39 -5.98 -23.11
C ASN A 138 0.45 -7.20 -24.05
N VAL A 139 -0.38 -7.25 -25.09
CA VAL A 139 -0.41 -8.39 -26.05
C VAL A 139 -0.68 -9.73 -25.35
N HIS A 140 -1.60 -9.73 -24.39
CA HIS A 140 -1.98 -10.87 -23.55
C HIS A 140 -0.92 -11.38 -22.56
N GLU A 141 0.24 -10.73 -22.47
CA GLU A 141 1.33 -11.15 -21.58
C GLU A 141 1.02 -10.98 -20.09
N CYS A 142 0.01 -10.20 -19.73
CA CYS A 142 -0.47 -10.06 -18.34
C CYS A 142 -1.89 -10.60 -18.11
N LEU A 143 -2.43 -11.42 -19.02
CA LEU A 143 -3.68 -12.12 -18.75
C LEU A 143 -3.42 -13.36 -17.90
N ALA A 144 -4.08 -13.43 -16.74
CA ALA A 144 -4.11 -14.65 -15.93
C ALA A 144 -4.94 -15.72 -16.65
N THR A 145 -4.55 -16.98 -16.47
CA THR A 145 -5.37 -18.12 -16.89
C THR A 145 -6.37 -18.44 -15.79
N GLU A 146 -7.46 -19.17 -16.11
CA GLU A 146 -8.43 -19.60 -15.10
C GLU A 146 -7.80 -20.40 -13.95
N LYS A 147 -6.70 -21.11 -14.23
CA LYS A 147 -6.03 -22.01 -13.27
C LYS A 147 -4.83 -21.37 -12.57
N SER A 148 -4.29 -20.27 -13.11
CA SER A 148 -3.08 -19.65 -12.59
C SER A 148 -3.13 -18.14 -12.68
N PHE A 149 -2.89 -17.50 -11.55
CA PHE A 149 -2.67 -16.06 -11.46
C PHE A 149 -1.29 -15.61 -11.96
N ALA A 150 -0.40 -16.54 -12.34
CA ALA A 150 0.89 -16.20 -12.92
C ALA A 150 0.78 -15.88 -14.41
N THR A 151 1.57 -14.90 -14.86
CA THR A 151 1.67 -14.45 -16.25
C THR A 151 3.16 -14.30 -16.63
N PRO A 152 3.51 -14.25 -17.93
CA PRO A 152 4.89 -13.95 -18.34
C PRO A 152 5.45 -12.65 -17.75
N THR A 153 4.59 -11.64 -17.58
CA THR A 153 4.97 -10.31 -17.10
C THR A 153 4.91 -10.15 -15.58
N GLY A 154 4.29 -11.07 -14.84
CA GLY A 154 4.04 -10.89 -13.42
C GLY A 154 3.19 -11.95 -12.77
N THR A 155 2.74 -11.64 -11.56
CA THR A 155 1.78 -12.46 -10.81
C THR A 155 0.64 -11.60 -10.34
N TRP A 156 -0.58 -12.05 -10.59
CA TRP A 156 -1.77 -11.47 -9.99
C TRP A 156 -1.95 -12.02 -8.58
N HIS A 157 -2.32 -11.15 -7.65
CA HIS A 157 -2.69 -11.54 -6.31
C HIS A 157 -4.11 -11.08 -6.05
N ARG A 158 -4.90 -11.97 -5.48
CA ARG A 158 -6.26 -11.65 -5.07
C ARG A 158 -6.26 -11.20 -3.61
N HIS A 159 -6.85 -10.04 -3.37
CA HIS A 159 -7.07 -9.48 -2.05
C HIS A 159 -8.57 -9.30 -1.85
N LEU A 160 -9.06 -9.79 -0.71
CA LEU A 160 -10.37 -9.37 -0.24
C LEU A 160 -10.19 -7.99 0.37
N LEU A 161 -11.22 -7.17 0.38
CA LEU A 161 -11.28 -5.95 1.17
C LEU A 161 -12.59 -5.95 1.93
N THR A 162 -12.69 -5.04 2.90
CA THR A 162 -13.95 -4.75 3.59
C THR A 162 -15.09 -4.52 2.62
N ASP A 163 -14.80 -3.98 1.43
CA ASP A 163 -15.74 -3.47 0.46
C ASP A 163 -15.74 -4.12 -0.92
N GLY A 164 -14.93 -5.17 -1.10
CA GLY A 164 -14.91 -5.87 -2.38
C GLY A 164 -13.69 -6.72 -2.58
N VAL A 165 -13.31 -6.89 -3.84
CA VAL A 165 -12.16 -7.71 -4.22
C VAL A 165 -11.24 -6.90 -5.09
N CYS A 166 -9.95 -6.95 -4.77
CA CYS A 166 -8.89 -6.40 -5.59
C CYS A 166 -8.05 -7.51 -6.22
N PHE A 167 -7.63 -7.25 -7.45
CA PHE A 167 -6.62 -8.03 -8.14
C PHE A 167 -5.39 -7.17 -8.36
N THR A 168 -4.27 -7.54 -7.73
CA THR A 168 -3.00 -6.81 -7.75
C THR A 168 -2.04 -7.48 -8.70
N LEU A 169 -1.64 -6.80 -9.78
CA LEU A 169 -0.57 -7.24 -10.65
C LEU A 169 0.77 -6.80 -10.06
N ARG A 170 1.63 -7.78 -9.73
CA ARG A 170 3.04 -7.58 -9.42
C ARG A 170 3.87 -7.97 -10.63
N ALA A 171 4.47 -6.98 -11.28
CA ALA A 171 5.31 -7.26 -12.44
C ALA A 171 6.66 -7.88 -12.02
N ASN A 172 7.09 -8.93 -12.71
CA ASN A 172 8.37 -9.60 -12.45
C ASN A 172 9.58 -8.79 -12.95
N SER A 173 9.33 -7.88 -13.90
CA SER A 173 10.31 -6.99 -14.49
C SER A 173 9.63 -5.67 -14.84
N SER A 174 10.42 -4.67 -15.26
CA SER A 174 9.85 -3.49 -15.91
C SER A 174 8.97 -3.96 -17.06
N LEU A 175 7.69 -3.61 -17.04
CA LEU A 175 6.75 -3.91 -18.13
C LEU A 175 7.31 -3.25 -19.39
N GLN A 176 8.07 -4.03 -20.17
CA GLN A 176 8.93 -3.48 -21.20
C GLN A 176 8.07 -2.93 -22.32
N LYS A 177 8.40 -1.70 -22.72
CA LYS A 177 7.86 -1.05 -23.91
C LYS A 177 8.03 -1.99 -25.10
N GLN A 178 6.95 -2.41 -25.75
CA GLN A 178 7.09 -2.99 -27.08
C GLN A 178 7.45 -1.86 -28.07
N PRO A 179 8.62 -1.89 -28.73
CA PRO A 179 9.13 -0.75 -29.48
C PRO A 179 8.61 -0.67 -30.93
N LYS A 180 7.66 -1.50 -31.37
CA LYS A 180 7.45 -1.71 -32.82
C LYS A 180 6.06 -1.59 -33.42
N VAL A 181 5.00 -1.26 -32.69
CA VAL A 181 3.72 -0.96 -33.36
C VAL A 181 3.06 0.28 -32.74
N TYR A 182 2.99 1.32 -33.57
CA TYR A 182 2.47 2.67 -33.35
C TYR A 182 3.43 3.67 -32.68
N ARG A 183 3.91 4.62 -33.50
CA ARG A 183 4.54 5.88 -33.09
C ARG A 183 3.53 6.73 -32.30
N LEU A 184 3.40 6.44 -31.01
CA LEU A 184 3.04 7.37 -29.95
C LEU A 184 4.05 7.09 -28.84
N ALA A 185 5.00 8.00 -28.71
CA ALA A 185 6.20 7.82 -27.94
C ALA A 185 5.90 7.64 -26.43
N GLU A 186 6.63 6.71 -25.81
CA GLU A 186 7.04 6.69 -24.40
C GLU A 186 6.27 5.97 -23.28
N GLN A 187 5.07 5.42 -23.43
CA GLN A 187 4.24 5.16 -22.23
C GLN A 187 3.92 3.68 -21.94
N GLY A 188 4.32 3.21 -20.75
CA GLY A 188 3.77 2.14 -19.89
C GLY A 188 3.13 0.85 -20.45
N PRO A 189 2.68 -0.06 -19.56
CA PRO A 189 1.78 -1.15 -19.94
C PRO A 189 0.40 -0.61 -20.34
N VAL A 190 -0.23 -1.19 -21.35
CA VAL A 190 -1.63 -0.91 -21.72
C VAL A 190 -2.52 -2.02 -21.19
N MET A 191 -3.57 -1.66 -20.46
CA MET A 191 -4.56 -2.57 -19.89
C MET A 191 -5.97 -2.14 -20.30
N VAL A 192 -6.76 -3.08 -20.82
CA VAL A 192 -8.17 -2.86 -21.17
C VAL A 192 -9.06 -3.58 -20.16
N VAL A 193 -9.74 -2.80 -19.35
CA VAL A 193 -10.68 -3.29 -18.33
C VAL A 193 -12.08 -3.38 -18.93
N ASN A 194 -12.71 -4.53 -18.82
CA ASN A 194 -14.07 -4.75 -19.23
C ASN A 194 -15.03 -4.30 -18.13
N THR A 195 -15.63 -3.13 -18.31
CA THR A 195 -16.58 -2.57 -17.36
C THR A 195 -18.01 -3.06 -17.58
N SER A 196 -18.29 -3.90 -18.58
CA SER A 196 -19.65 -4.44 -18.78
C SER A 196 -20.09 -5.37 -17.64
N ALA A 197 -19.12 -5.98 -16.94
CA ALA A 197 -19.35 -6.85 -15.80
C ALA A 197 -19.46 -6.10 -14.45
N VAL A 198 -19.16 -4.79 -14.40
CA VAL A 198 -19.04 -4.02 -13.14
C VAL A 198 -19.54 -2.59 -13.35
N SER A 199 -20.45 -2.10 -12.51
CA SER A 199 -20.99 -0.74 -12.67
C SER A 199 -19.95 0.36 -12.42
N GLU A 200 -18.98 0.14 -11.52
CA GLU A 200 -18.00 1.17 -11.10
C GLU A 200 -16.65 0.52 -10.72
N PRO A 201 -15.75 0.21 -11.67
CA PRO A 201 -14.42 -0.28 -11.35
C PRO A 201 -13.53 0.84 -10.80
N ILE A 202 -12.84 0.57 -9.70
CA ILE A 202 -11.86 1.48 -9.09
C ILE A 202 -10.46 0.93 -9.33
N ILE A 203 -9.58 1.75 -9.92
CA ILE A 203 -8.15 1.45 -9.90
C ILE A 203 -7.56 1.97 -8.60
N LEU A 204 -6.93 1.05 -7.88
CA LEU A 204 -6.14 1.33 -6.70
C LEU A 204 -4.67 1.09 -7.04
N VAL A 205 -3.85 2.11 -6.87
CA VAL A 205 -2.42 1.99 -7.13
C VAL A 205 -1.71 1.75 -5.80
N ILE A 206 -0.95 0.66 -5.74
CA ILE A 206 -0.23 0.27 -4.54
C ILE A 206 1.27 0.38 -4.75
N PRO A 207 1.98 0.98 -3.79
CA PRO A 207 3.43 1.02 -3.79
C PRO A 207 4.07 -0.36 -4.05
N GLY A 208 5.00 -0.43 -5.01
CA GLY A 208 5.38 -1.67 -5.72
C GLY A 208 6.02 -2.81 -4.96
N ASN A 209 6.51 -2.60 -3.74
CA ASN A 209 7.04 -3.67 -2.89
C ASN A 209 6.16 -3.96 -1.68
N GLU A 210 5.11 -3.16 -1.44
CA GLU A 210 4.20 -3.40 -0.34
C GLU A 210 3.17 -4.43 -0.80
N THR A 211 2.96 -5.50 -0.03
CA THR A 211 1.68 -6.20 -0.13
C THR A 211 0.64 -5.19 0.30
N LEU A 212 -0.40 -4.99 -0.51
CA LEU A 212 -1.65 -4.43 0.01
C LEU A 212 -1.86 -4.99 1.41
N PRO A 213 -2.06 -4.15 2.43
CA PRO A 213 -2.81 -4.60 3.58
C PRO A 213 -4.00 -5.35 3.00
N ARG A 214 -4.14 -6.64 3.33
CA ARG A 214 -5.14 -7.53 2.74
C ARG A 214 -6.59 -7.08 3.03
N ASP A 215 -6.79 -5.82 3.48
CA ASP A 215 -7.92 -5.06 4.06
C ASP A 215 -7.52 -3.57 4.16
N GLY A 216 -8.26 -2.55 3.72
CA GLY A 216 -9.49 -2.08 4.37
C GLY A 216 -9.31 -0.73 5.12
N MET A 217 -9.99 0.31 4.63
CA MET A 217 -10.50 1.55 5.29
C MET A 217 -9.62 2.51 6.11
N PHE A 218 -8.41 2.19 6.55
CA PHE A 218 -7.59 3.17 7.29
C PHE A 218 -6.89 4.12 6.34
N GLU A 219 -7.50 5.30 6.09
CA GLU A 219 -6.98 6.45 5.31
C GLU A 219 -5.77 6.04 4.47
N MET A 220 -5.99 5.18 3.48
CA MET A 220 -4.90 4.84 2.59
C MET A 220 -4.53 6.17 1.94
N PRO A 221 -3.29 6.67 2.04
CA PRO A 221 -2.87 7.83 1.25
C PRO A 221 -2.77 7.47 -0.25
N GLN A 222 -3.47 6.42 -0.68
CA GLN A 222 -3.46 5.87 -2.01
C GLN A 222 -4.39 6.71 -2.86
N GLN A 223 -3.81 7.27 -3.89
CA GLN A 223 -4.55 7.99 -4.89
C GLN A 223 -5.39 6.96 -5.65
N MET A 224 -6.70 6.98 -5.43
CA MET A 224 -7.67 6.13 -6.12
C MET A 224 -8.14 6.83 -7.39
N VAL A 225 -8.38 6.05 -8.44
CA VAL A 225 -8.99 6.55 -9.68
C VAL A 225 -10.18 5.70 -10.01
N THR A 226 -11.36 6.30 -10.00
CA THR A 226 -12.55 5.68 -10.57
C THR A 226 -12.45 5.74 -12.09
N LEU A 227 -12.58 4.58 -12.76
CA LEU A 227 -12.58 4.53 -14.22
C LEU A 227 -14.00 4.59 -14.76
N GLU A 228 -14.24 5.54 -15.65
CA GLU A 228 -15.49 5.63 -16.38
C GLU A 228 -15.48 4.66 -17.57
N PRO A 229 -16.56 3.86 -17.75
CA PRO A 229 -16.75 3.06 -18.95
C PRO A 229 -16.54 3.86 -20.24
N GLY A 230 -15.91 3.23 -21.24
CA GLY A 230 -15.71 3.84 -22.56
C GLY A 230 -14.65 4.95 -22.63
N SER A 231 -13.87 5.15 -21.56
CA SER A 231 -12.83 6.18 -21.49
C SER A 231 -11.43 5.58 -21.46
N GLY A 232 -10.45 6.28 -22.06
CA GLY A 232 -9.03 5.97 -21.90
C GLY A 232 -8.40 6.82 -20.81
N TYR A 233 -7.34 6.29 -20.18
CA TYR A 233 -6.59 6.99 -19.13
C TYR A 233 -5.08 6.81 -19.35
N ASP A 234 -4.33 7.92 -19.34
CA ASP A 234 -2.86 7.94 -19.15
C ASP A 234 -2.61 8.21 -17.66
N ILE A 235 -2.06 7.20 -16.96
CA ILE A 235 -1.78 7.28 -15.53
C ILE A 235 -0.27 7.22 -15.33
N ARG A 236 0.29 8.27 -14.72
CA ARG A 236 1.73 8.41 -14.48
C ARG A 236 2.02 8.43 -12.99
N PHE A 237 3.09 7.75 -12.60
CA PHE A 237 3.53 7.63 -11.22
C PHE A 237 4.89 8.26 -11.00
N THR A 238 5.03 8.98 -9.90
CA THR A 238 6.31 9.49 -9.39
C THR A 238 6.59 8.82 -8.06
N GLU A 239 7.64 8.00 -8.01
CA GLU A 239 8.09 7.34 -6.79
C GLU A 239 8.97 8.29 -5.97
N THR A 240 8.68 8.41 -4.68
CA THR A 240 9.52 9.11 -3.70
C THR A 240 9.81 8.16 -2.54
N ARG A 241 11.08 7.84 -2.32
CA ARG A 241 11.53 7.03 -1.18
C ARG A 241 11.92 7.94 -0.03
N TYR A 242 11.48 7.57 1.16
CA TYR A 242 11.76 8.26 2.40
C TYR A 242 12.57 7.35 3.32
N GLU A 243 13.69 7.86 3.80
CA GLU A 243 14.52 7.25 4.84
C GLU A 243 14.50 8.19 6.05
N LEU A 244 13.84 7.76 7.11
CA LEU A 244 13.74 8.46 8.38
C LEU A 244 14.80 7.95 9.34
N VAL A 245 15.46 8.89 10.03
CA VAL A 245 16.34 8.56 11.15
C VAL A 245 15.48 8.47 12.41
N SER A 246 15.51 7.31 13.07
CA SER A 246 14.80 7.11 14.33
C SER A 246 15.45 7.97 15.43
N THR A 247 14.67 8.84 16.06
CA THR A 247 15.13 9.69 17.17
C THR A 247 14.28 9.43 18.41
N HIS A 248 14.70 9.92 19.58
CA HIS A 248 13.90 9.79 20.80
C HIS A 248 12.56 10.53 20.68
N ARG A 249 12.53 11.67 19.99
CA ARG A 249 11.31 12.48 19.81
C ARG A 249 10.39 11.98 18.70
N SER A 250 10.97 11.34 17.69
CA SER A 250 10.27 10.84 16.50
C SER A 250 10.73 9.43 16.19
N PRO A 251 10.33 8.43 17.01
CA PRO A 251 10.73 7.07 16.79
C PRO A 251 10.11 6.55 15.49
N CYS A 252 10.93 5.92 14.66
CA CYS A 252 10.48 5.09 13.55
C CYS A 252 10.90 3.64 13.78
N ARG A 253 10.22 2.71 13.12
CA ARG A 253 10.51 1.27 13.22
C ARG A 253 11.28 0.77 11.99
N PRO A 254 12.46 0.15 12.15
CA PRO A 254 13.26 -0.35 11.04
C PRO A 254 12.75 -1.70 10.51
N GLY A 255 13.20 -2.08 9.30
CA GLY A 255 12.91 -3.37 8.67
C GLY A 255 11.63 -3.39 7.82
N ALA A 256 11.13 -4.59 7.53
CA ALA A 256 9.92 -4.84 6.72
C ALA A 256 8.60 -4.51 7.45
N TYR A 257 8.57 -3.37 8.14
CA TYR A 257 7.42 -2.89 8.91
C TYR A 257 6.61 -1.89 8.08
N HIS A 258 5.29 -2.04 8.06
CA HIS A 258 4.38 -1.12 7.40
C HIS A 258 3.43 -0.50 8.43
N GLN A 259 3.42 0.83 8.51
CA GLN A 259 2.61 1.54 9.50
C GLN A 259 1.11 1.29 9.32
N LEU A 260 0.63 1.29 8.06
CA LEU A 260 -0.78 1.01 7.75
C LEU A 260 -1.18 -0.40 8.18
N TRP A 261 -0.29 -1.38 8.02
CA TRP A 261 -0.52 -2.75 8.45
C TRP A 261 -0.67 -2.85 9.97
N CYS A 262 0.21 -2.17 10.71
CA CYS A 262 0.11 -2.10 12.16
C CYS A 262 -1.23 -1.47 12.60
N GLN A 263 -1.63 -0.36 11.96
CA GLN A 263 -2.89 0.31 12.31
C GLN A 263 -4.10 -0.57 12.04
N ALA A 264 -4.10 -1.27 10.91
CA ALA A 264 -5.18 -2.17 10.54
C ALA A 264 -5.25 -3.38 11.49
N GLN A 265 -4.11 -3.99 11.84
CA GLN A 265 -4.05 -5.07 12.84
C GLN A 265 -4.49 -4.61 14.23
N CYS A 266 -4.19 -3.38 14.62
CA CYS A 266 -4.67 -2.77 15.87
C CYS A 266 -6.21 -2.66 15.88
N ALA A 267 -6.82 -2.21 14.78
CA ALA A 267 -8.27 -2.14 14.67
C ALA A 267 -8.92 -3.54 14.62
N TRP A 268 -8.36 -4.48 13.87
CA TRP A 268 -8.89 -5.84 13.79
C TRP A 268 -8.75 -6.59 15.10
N SER A 269 -7.64 -6.45 15.82
CA SER A 269 -7.48 -7.12 17.12
C SER A 269 -8.55 -6.66 18.11
N ALA A 270 -8.84 -5.35 18.15
CA ALA A 270 -9.93 -4.81 18.95
C ALA A 270 -11.31 -5.35 18.51
N ALA A 271 -11.59 -5.34 17.20
CA ALA A 271 -12.87 -5.80 16.66
C ALA A 271 -13.11 -7.30 16.89
N THR A 272 -12.08 -8.12 16.69
CA THR A 272 -12.16 -9.58 16.78
C THR A 272 -12.14 -10.09 18.21
N ALA A 273 -11.51 -9.37 19.15
CA ALA A 273 -11.62 -9.66 20.58
C ALA A 273 -13.07 -9.59 21.09
N ALA A 274 -13.91 -8.71 20.52
CA ALA A 274 -15.31 -8.59 20.89
C ALA A 274 -16.20 -9.71 20.31
N ALA A 275 -15.85 -10.24 19.12
CA ALA A 275 -16.69 -11.20 18.40
C ALA A 275 -16.25 -12.66 18.57
N GLY A 276 -14.97 -12.92 18.86
CA GLY A 276 -14.38 -14.26 18.91
C GLY A 276 -14.12 -14.88 17.52
N CYS A 277 -14.29 -14.11 16.45
CA CYS A 277 -14.04 -14.50 15.08
C CYS A 277 -13.47 -13.32 14.29
N ARG A 278 -12.97 -13.59 13.08
CA ARG A 278 -12.48 -12.56 12.15
C ARG A 278 -13.26 -12.57 10.84
N MET A 279 -13.22 -11.44 10.14
CA MET A 279 -13.69 -11.38 8.77
C MET A 279 -12.66 -12.02 7.81
N PRO A 280 -13.07 -12.50 6.62
CA PRO A 280 -12.19 -13.18 5.67
C PRO A 280 -10.98 -12.37 5.23
N TRP A 281 -11.17 -11.05 5.15
CA TRP A 281 -10.19 -10.10 4.69
C TRP A 281 -9.14 -9.86 5.81
N MET A 282 -9.55 -9.93 7.09
CA MET A 282 -8.69 -9.70 8.27
C MET A 282 -7.57 -10.72 8.42
N VAL A 283 -6.34 -10.20 8.54
CA VAL A 283 -5.12 -10.99 8.77
C VAL A 283 -4.49 -10.59 10.10
N LEU A 284 -4.69 -11.44 11.09
CA LEU A 284 -4.19 -11.26 12.45
C LEU A 284 -2.90 -12.06 12.67
N PRO A 285 -2.00 -11.63 13.59
CA PRO A 285 -0.85 -12.43 14.00
C PRO A 285 -1.28 -13.77 14.63
N GLU A 286 -2.34 -13.75 15.43
CA GLU A 286 -2.95 -14.95 16.00
C GLU A 286 -4.13 -15.40 15.14
N PRO A 287 -4.16 -16.67 14.69
CA PRO A 287 -5.20 -17.15 13.81
C PRO A 287 -6.52 -17.30 14.58
N LEU A 288 -7.48 -16.42 14.28
CA LEU A 288 -8.88 -16.58 14.69
C LEU A 288 -9.71 -17.27 13.59
N PRO A 289 -10.77 -18.00 13.96
CA PRO A 289 -11.68 -18.58 12.98
C PRO A 289 -12.42 -17.48 12.22
N VAL A 290 -12.69 -17.74 10.94
CA VAL A 290 -13.57 -16.88 10.15
C VAL A 290 -14.99 -16.96 10.73
N CYS A 291 -15.69 -15.83 10.81
CA CYS A 291 -17.06 -15.80 11.33
C CYS A 291 -17.96 -16.77 10.53
N SER A 292 -18.58 -17.69 11.25
CA SER A 292 -19.40 -18.77 10.68
C SER A 292 -20.90 -18.53 10.79
N ASP A 293 -21.32 -17.38 11.30
CA ASP A 293 -22.72 -17.02 11.46
C ASP A 293 -22.90 -15.49 11.39
N PHE A 294 -24.13 -15.07 11.07
CA PHE A 294 -24.48 -13.68 10.93
C PHE A 294 -24.32 -12.85 12.23
N PRO A 295 -24.82 -13.30 13.41
CA PRO A 295 -24.59 -12.56 14.66
C PRO A 295 -23.12 -12.30 14.99
N SER A 296 -22.23 -13.26 14.72
CA SER A 296 -20.79 -13.10 14.94
C SER A 296 -20.17 -12.13 13.94
N MET A 297 -20.55 -12.22 12.66
CA MET A 297 -20.17 -11.25 11.63
C MET A 297 -20.59 -9.82 11.99
N GLU A 298 -21.86 -9.63 12.34
CA GLU A 298 -22.43 -8.33 12.70
C GLU A 298 -21.73 -7.71 13.90
N ARG A 299 -21.44 -8.52 14.94
CA ARG A 299 -20.67 -8.08 16.10
C ARG A 299 -19.27 -7.60 15.70
N THR A 300 -18.57 -8.34 14.84
CA THR A 300 -17.24 -7.95 14.34
C THR A 300 -17.29 -6.63 13.58
N MET A 301 -18.26 -6.46 12.66
CA MET A 301 -18.41 -5.24 11.86
C MET A 301 -18.74 -4.03 12.74
N ARG A 302 -19.69 -4.16 13.66
CA ARG A 302 -20.02 -3.09 14.61
C ARG A 302 -18.84 -2.74 15.51
N ALA A 303 -18.06 -3.73 15.93
CA ALA A 303 -16.86 -3.49 16.73
C ALA A 303 -15.74 -2.83 15.93
N LEU A 304 -15.66 -3.07 14.62
CA LEU A 304 -14.74 -2.37 13.72
C LEU A 304 -15.15 -0.90 13.55
N ASP A 305 -16.45 -0.64 13.34
CA ASP A 305 -17.00 0.72 13.20
C ASP A 305 -16.90 1.52 14.51
N ALA A 306 -17.11 0.87 15.65
CA ALA A 306 -16.99 1.45 16.98
C ALA A 306 -15.56 1.40 17.56
N GLY A 307 -14.62 0.82 16.82
CA GLY A 307 -13.29 0.44 17.29
C GLY A 307 -12.41 1.61 17.71
N PRO A 308 -11.16 1.33 18.12
CA PRO A 308 -10.20 2.37 18.48
C PRO A 308 -10.11 3.38 17.34
N THR A 309 -10.10 4.66 17.69
CA THR A 309 -10.01 5.71 16.68
C THR A 309 -8.71 5.54 15.90
N THR A 310 -8.66 6.03 14.67
CA THR A 310 -7.42 6.10 13.89
C THR A 310 -6.27 6.74 14.69
N ARG A 311 -6.60 7.63 15.63
CA ARG A 311 -5.63 8.26 16.52
C ARG A 311 -5.04 7.30 17.55
N ASP A 312 -5.83 6.36 18.08
CA ASP A 312 -5.37 5.40 19.10
C ASP A 312 -4.38 4.42 18.47
N CYS A 313 -4.74 3.83 17.34
CA CYS A 313 -3.84 2.92 16.62
C CYS A 313 -2.60 3.65 16.06
N ARG A 314 -2.71 4.92 15.66
CA ARG A 314 -1.54 5.73 15.24
C ARG A 314 -0.49 5.90 16.34
N GLN A 315 -0.90 5.99 17.61
CA GLN A 315 0.04 6.12 18.72
C GLN A 315 0.84 4.83 18.96
N SER A 316 0.21 3.68 18.77
CA SER A 316 0.87 2.37 18.90
C SER A 316 1.68 1.95 17.66
N CYS A 317 1.43 2.61 16.53
CA CYS A 317 2.04 2.30 15.24
C CYS A 317 2.90 3.46 14.76
N PRO A 318 4.17 3.57 15.22
CA PRO A 318 5.11 4.57 14.72
C PRO A 318 5.31 4.42 13.19
N PRO A 319 5.79 5.45 12.48
CA PRO A 319 6.11 5.33 11.06
C PRO A 319 7.23 4.30 10.82
N ALA A 320 7.27 3.72 9.63
CA ALA A 320 8.41 2.93 9.19
C ALA A 320 9.62 3.85 8.98
N CYS A 321 10.83 3.37 9.30
CA CYS A 321 12.03 4.15 9.00
C CYS A 321 12.30 4.24 7.49
N GLU A 322 11.77 3.31 6.72
CA GLU A 322 11.87 3.32 5.26
C GLU A 322 10.45 3.16 4.71
N TYR A 323 10.02 4.07 3.83
CA TYR A 323 8.75 3.93 3.13
C TYR A 323 8.78 4.60 1.76
N THR A 324 7.95 4.10 0.85
CA THR A 324 7.83 4.63 -0.50
C THR A 324 6.47 5.26 -0.70
N LYS A 325 6.45 6.52 -1.14
CA LYS A 325 5.25 7.22 -1.56
C LYS A 325 5.19 7.27 -3.08
N TYR A 326 4.00 7.09 -3.64
CA TYR A 326 3.74 7.32 -5.06
C TYR A 326 2.79 8.50 -5.23
N ASP A 327 3.23 9.50 -5.98
CA ASP A 327 2.36 10.55 -6.46
C ASP A 327 1.86 10.18 -7.86
N MET A 328 0.54 10.23 -8.07
CA MET A 328 -0.10 9.86 -9.33
C MET A 328 -0.65 11.09 -10.05
N SER A 329 -0.49 11.09 -11.36
CA SER A 329 -1.09 12.05 -12.28
C SER A 329 -1.97 11.29 -13.25
N VAL A 330 -3.23 11.71 -13.36
CA VAL A 330 -4.25 11.06 -14.18
C VAL A 330 -4.66 12.02 -15.27
N GLN A 331 -4.52 11.58 -16.52
CA GLN A 331 -5.02 12.29 -17.68
C GLN A 331 -6.02 11.40 -18.40
N ARG A 332 -7.28 11.85 -18.48
CA ARG A 332 -8.27 11.21 -19.36
C ARG A 332 -7.86 11.44 -20.81
N ILE A 333 -7.82 10.37 -21.60
CA ILE A 333 -7.54 10.42 -23.03
C ILE A 333 -8.76 9.88 -23.80
N PRO A 334 -9.01 10.35 -25.02
CA PRO A 334 -10.03 9.76 -25.88
C PRO A 334 -9.77 8.27 -26.01
N PHE A 335 -10.77 7.44 -25.73
CA PHE A 335 -10.63 6.00 -25.95
C PHE A 335 -10.45 5.79 -27.47
N PRO A 336 -9.42 5.05 -27.91
CA PRO A 336 -9.21 4.83 -29.33
C PRO A 336 -10.46 4.17 -29.91
N ASP A 337 -10.96 4.72 -31.02
CA ASP A 337 -12.09 4.18 -31.76
C ASP A 337 -11.95 2.66 -31.87
N SER A 338 -12.98 1.92 -31.47
CA SER A 338 -12.95 0.45 -31.38
C SER A 338 -12.47 -0.23 -32.67
N ARG A 339 -12.66 0.44 -33.82
CA ARG A 339 -12.14 0.03 -35.13
C ARG A 339 -10.61 -0.10 -35.19
N ARG A 340 -9.85 0.72 -34.43
CA ARG A 340 -8.38 0.64 -34.36
C ARG A 340 -7.91 -0.53 -33.50
N LEU A 341 -8.65 -0.90 -32.44
CA LEU A 341 -8.33 -2.05 -31.59
C LEU A 341 -8.59 -3.39 -32.32
N SER A 342 -9.60 -3.45 -33.19
CA SER A 342 -9.84 -4.62 -34.05
C SER A 342 -8.67 -4.92 -34.98
N GLY A 343 -7.97 -3.89 -35.48
CA GLY A 343 -6.75 -4.03 -36.29
C GLY A 343 -5.56 -4.64 -35.53
N VAL A 344 -5.50 -4.42 -34.21
CA VAL A 344 -4.49 -5.04 -33.33
C VAL A 344 -4.77 -6.54 -33.18
N ARG A 345 -6.05 -6.92 -33.04
CA ARG A 345 -6.45 -8.33 -32.91
C ARG A 345 -6.17 -9.13 -34.19
N THR A 346 -6.37 -8.52 -35.37
CA THR A 346 -6.10 -9.18 -36.67
C THR A 346 -4.62 -9.17 -37.05
N GLY A 347 -3.84 -8.14 -36.70
CA GLY A 347 -2.40 -8.09 -36.98
C GLY A 347 -1.55 -9.09 -36.19
N LEU A 348 -1.97 -9.44 -34.97
CA LEU A 348 -1.26 -10.41 -34.12
C LEU A 348 -1.64 -11.87 -34.40
N GLY A 349 -2.83 -12.12 -34.96
CA GLY A 349 -3.25 -13.47 -35.39
C GLY A 349 -2.57 -13.95 -36.68
N ALA A 350 -1.93 -13.05 -37.44
CA ALA A 350 -1.32 -13.37 -38.73
C ALA A 350 0.16 -13.83 -38.65
N HIS A 351 0.81 -13.73 -37.49
CA HIS A 351 2.26 -13.99 -37.35
C HIS A 351 2.61 -15.20 -36.47
N GLY A 352 1.65 -16.05 -36.10
CA GLY A 352 1.86 -17.10 -35.09
C GLY A 352 1.35 -18.51 -35.42
N ALA A 353 1.12 -18.84 -36.69
CA ALA A 353 0.94 -20.24 -37.09
C ALA A 353 2.23 -20.72 -37.76
N PRO A 354 3.05 -21.58 -37.12
CA PRO A 354 4.05 -22.33 -37.88
C PRO A 354 3.29 -23.22 -38.86
N ALA A 355 3.57 -23.02 -40.15
CA ALA A 355 3.14 -23.92 -41.20
C ALA A 355 3.96 -25.21 -41.12
N ASP A 356 3.72 -26.04 -40.11
CA ASP A 356 4.22 -27.40 -40.08
C ASP A 356 3.31 -28.27 -40.96
N GLY A 357 3.64 -28.26 -42.24
CA GLY A 357 3.29 -29.32 -43.15
C GLY A 357 4.01 -30.60 -42.74
N ALA A 358 3.33 -31.46 -41.99
CA ALA A 358 3.63 -32.88 -41.95
C ALA A 358 2.42 -33.62 -42.51
N ALA A 359 2.57 -34.09 -43.76
CA ALA A 359 1.62 -34.93 -44.43
C ALA A 359 1.39 -36.22 -43.61
N HIS A 360 0.17 -36.43 -43.14
CA HIS A 360 -0.29 -37.76 -42.76
C HIS A 360 -0.66 -38.53 -44.04
N PRO A 361 -0.09 -39.73 -44.29
CA PRO A 361 -0.56 -40.57 -45.38
C PRO A 361 -1.92 -41.16 -44.99
N GLN A 362 -2.87 -41.04 -45.90
CA GLN A 362 -4.12 -41.80 -45.89
C GLN A 362 -3.78 -43.29 -45.90
N LEU A 363 -4.17 -44.01 -44.86
CA LEU A 363 -4.30 -45.46 -44.88
C LEU A 363 -5.78 -45.78 -45.01
N ALA A 364 -6.18 -46.03 -46.26
CA ALA A 364 -7.32 -46.85 -46.58
C ALA A 364 -7.03 -48.29 -46.14
N GLY A 365 -7.96 -48.89 -45.40
CA GLY A 365 -7.90 -50.29 -44.98
C GLY A 365 -9.31 -50.76 -44.65
N ALA A 366 -9.87 -51.54 -45.56
CA ALA A 366 -11.20 -52.10 -45.49
C ALA A 366 -11.26 -53.39 -44.64
N VAL A 367 -12.49 -53.82 -44.35
CA VAL A 367 -12.93 -55.19 -44.02
C VAL A 367 -12.49 -55.76 -42.66
N HIS A 368 -13.38 -55.74 -41.66
CA HIS A 368 -14.27 -56.87 -41.32
C HIS A 368 -15.29 -56.45 -40.24
#